data_AF-A0A661DJA2-F1
#
_entry.id   AF-A0A661DJA2-F1
#
_cell.length_a   1.000
_cell.length_b   1.000
_cell.length_c   1.000
_cell.angle_alpha   90.00
_cell.angle_beta   90.00
_cell.angle_gamma   90.00
#
_symmetry.space_group_name_H-M   'P 1'
#
loop_
_entity.id
_entity.type
_entity.pdbx_description
1 polymer ?
#
loop_
_entity_poly.entity_id
_entity_poly.type
_entity_poly.pdbx_seq_one_letter_code
_entity_poly.pdbx_strand_id
1 'polypeptide(L)' 'ITALYYLGPEFTGYTAGAMLSDTKIGLAHLTAWEKIAVVSDVSWIRNGVHIFGFIMPCPVKVFSNEQLSEAKIWIQAK' A
#
# COMPACT_ATOMS: atom_id res chain seq x y z
N ILE A 1 13.04 -6.25 2.41
CA ILE A 1 12.62 -5.65 1.11
C ILE A 1 11.55 -4.59 1.39
N THR A 2 11.65 -3.41 0.78
CA THR A 2 10.68 -2.31 0.96
C THR A 2 9.96 -1.98 -0.35
N ALA A 3 8.64 -1.73 -0.29
CA ALA A 3 7.80 -1.46 -1.45
C ALA A 3 6.98 -0.17 -1.29
N LEU A 4 7.07 0.74 -2.28
CA LEU A 4 6.29 1.98 -2.36
C LEU A 4 5.28 1.87 -3.52
N TYR A 5 4.00 1.94 -3.20
CA TYR A 5 2.92 1.98 -4.18
C TYR A 5 2.40 3.42 -4.29
N TYR A 6 2.56 4.05 -5.45
CA TYR A 6 2.06 5.40 -5.72
C TYR A 6 0.93 5.35 -6.74
N LEU A 7 -0.26 5.78 -6.31
CA LEU A 7 -1.47 5.88 -7.13
C LEU A 7 -1.81 7.36 -7.28
N GLY A 8 -1.29 7.96 -8.35
CA GLY A 8 -1.42 9.38 -8.60
C GLY A 8 -2.87 9.88 -8.75
N PRO A 9 -3.07 11.22 -8.78
CA PRO A 9 -4.38 11.85 -8.72
C PRO A 9 -5.32 11.52 -9.91
N GLU A 10 -4.78 11.05 -11.03
CA GLU A 10 -5.57 10.59 -12.18
C GLU A 10 -6.15 9.17 -12.00
N PHE A 11 -5.80 8.49 -10.91
CA PHE A 11 -6.28 7.15 -10.61
C PHE A 11 -7.71 7.21 -10.05
N THR A 12 -8.70 7.06 -10.94
CA THR A 12 -10.15 7.09 -10.61
C THR A 12 -10.69 5.76 -10.07
N GLY A 13 -9.84 4.73 -9.97
CA GLY A 13 -10.16 3.44 -9.35
C GLY A 13 -10.28 2.29 -10.35
N TYR A 14 -9.33 1.36 -10.31
CA TYR A 14 -9.52 0.03 -10.90
C TYR A 14 -10.47 -0.80 -10.02
N THR A 15 -11.39 -1.53 -10.62
CA THR A 15 -12.33 -2.44 -9.95
C THR A 15 -11.60 -3.30 -8.90
N ALA A 16 -11.90 -3.05 -7.63
CA ALA A 16 -11.22 -3.63 -6.46
C ALA A 16 -11.11 -5.17 -6.44
N GLY A 17 -11.95 -5.88 -7.22
CA GLY A 17 -11.95 -7.35 -7.29
C GLY A 17 -10.79 -7.95 -8.10
N ALA A 18 -10.29 -7.25 -9.12
CA ALA A 18 -9.22 -7.78 -9.96
C ALA A 18 -7.87 -7.74 -9.21
N MET A 19 -7.55 -6.60 -8.60
CA MET A 19 -6.30 -6.44 -7.87
C MET A 19 -6.21 -7.35 -6.63
N LEU A 20 -7.30 -7.60 -5.90
CA LEU A 20 -7.29 -8.52 -4.75
C LEU A 20 -6.95 -9.98 -5.14
N SER A 21 -7.33 -10.38 -6.36
CA SER A 21 -7.04 -11.73 -6.87
C SER A 21 -5.55 -11.90 -7.17
N ASP A 22 -4.91 -10.89 -7.75
CA ASP A 22 -3.45 -10.84 -7.95
C ASP A 22 -2.69 -10.65 -6.62
N THR A 23 -3.23 -9.85 -5.69
CA THR A 23 -2.58 -9.54 -4.40
C THR A 23 -2.51 -10.78 -3.50
N LYS A 24 -3.47 -11.71 -3.57
CA LYS A 24 -3.43 -12.98 -2.82
C LYS A 24 -2.22 -13.87 -3.18
N ILE A 25 -1.76 -13.82 -4.43
CA ILE A 25 -0.58 -14.58 -4.89
C ILE A 25 0.70 -13.90 -4.40
N GLY A 26 0.74 -12.56 -4.38
CA GLY A 26 1.81 -11.79 -3.75
C GLY A 26 1.90 -12.01 -2.23
N LEU A 27 0.75 -12.18 -1.55
CA LEU A 27 0.60 -12.39 -0.11
C LEU A 27 1.39 -13.60 0.42
N ALA A 28 1.48 -14.67 -0.34
CA ALA A 28 2.18 -15.89 0.06
C ALA A 28 3.71 -15.68 0.23
N HIS A 29 4.28 -14.64 -0.37
CA HIS A 29 5.70 -14.26 -0.23
C HIS A 29 5.94 -13.02 0.65
N LEU A 30 4.90 -12.47 1.28
CA LEU A 30 4.98 -11.23 2.07
C LEU A 30 5.72 -11.33 3.40
N THR A 31 6.08 -12.54 3.83
CA THR A 31 6.90 -12.75 5.03
C THR A 31 8.32 -12.16 4.92
N ALA A 32 8.76 -11.75 3.72
CA ALA A 32 10.05 -11.09 3.48
C ALA A 32 9.98 -9.54 3.43
N TRP A 33 8.80 -8.95 3.57
CA TRP A 33 8.61 -7.50 3.41
C TRP A 33 8.75 -6.80 4.76
N GLU A 34 9.64 -5.81 4.82
CA GLU A 34 9.94 -5.09 6.07
C GLU A 34 9.00 -3.91 6.28
N LYS A 35 8.69 -3.15 5.21
CA LYS A 35 7.83 -1.95 5.26
C LYS A 35 7.08 -1.78 3.94
N ILE A 36 5.80 -1.38 4.03
CA ILE A 36 4.95 -1.08 2.87
C ILE A 36 4.37 0.32 3.02
N ALA A 37 4.64 1.19 2.05
CA ALA A 37 4.01 2.50 1.96
C ALA A 37 3.05 2.52 0.77
N VAL A 38 1.79 2.89 1.01
CA VAL A 38 0.78 3.07 -0.03
C VAL A 38 0.39 4.55 -0.06
N VAL A 39 0.55 5.18 -1.21
CA VAL A 39 0.22 6.59 -1.43
C VAL A 39 -0.98 6.66 -2.35
N SER A 40 -2.13 7.08 -1.82
CA SER A 40 -3.38 7.21 -2.58
C SER A 40 -4.41 8.09 -1.86
N ASP A 41 -5.15 8.89 -2.63
CA ASP A 41 -6.31 9.66 -2.15
C ASP A 41 -7.63 8.90 -2.27
N VAL A 42 -7.60 7.71 -2.86
CA VAL A 42 -8.82 6.93 -3.12
C VAL A 42 -9.30 6.26 -1.84
N SER A 43 -10.47 6.66 -1.34
CA SER A 43 -10.98 6.26 -0.02
C SER A 43 -11.09 4.74 0.16
N TRP A 44 -11.53 3.99 -0.86
CA TRP A 44 -11.65 2.54 -0.77
C TRP A 44 -10.29 1.83 -0.73
N ILE A 45 -9.26 2.38 -1.39
CA ILE A 45 -7.88 1.86 -1.31
C ILE A 45 -7.34 2.08 0.09
N ARG A 46 -7.49 3.31 0.61
CA ARG A 46 -7.05 3.66 1.97
C ARG A 46 -7.71 2.75 3.01
N ASN A 47 -9.01 2.51 2.88
CA ASN A 47 -9.75 1.64 3.80
C ASN A 47 -9.35 0.16 3.64
N GLY A 48 -9.16 -0.32 2.41
CA GLY A 48 -8.70 -1.69 2.14
C GLY A 48 -7.32 -1.96 2.72
N VAL A 49 -6.37 -1.05 2.54
CA VAL A 49 -5.01 -1.17 3.09
C VAL A 49 -5.02 -1.15 4.62
N HIS A 50 -5.91 -0.41 5.26
CA HIS A 50 -6.05 -0.41 6.73
C HIS A 50 -6.44 -1.79 7.27
N ILE A 51 -7.34 -2.48 6.56
CA ILE A 51 -7.77 -3.85 6.89
C ILE A 51 -6.62 -4.83 6.62
N PHE A 52 -5.91 -4.69 5.50
CA PHE A 52 -4.75 -5.52 5.18
C PHE A 52 -3.60 -5.33 6.17
N GLY A 53 -3.33 -4.11 6.61
CA GLY A 53 -2.28 -3.79 7.58
C GLY A 53 -2.47 -4.50 8.92
N PHE A 54 -3.70 -4.80 9.31
CA PHE A 54 -3.99 -5.57 10.53
C PHE A 54 -3.66 -7.06 10.40
N ILE A 55 -3.73 -7.61 9.20
CA ILE A 55 -3.50 -9.04 8.91
C ILE A 55 -2.02 -9.29 8.58
N MET A 56 -1.31 -8.25 8.15
CA MET A 56 0.07 -8.34 7.68
C MET A 56 1.09 -8.42 8.81
N PRO A 57 2.12 -9.28 8.69
CA PRO A 57 3.18 -9.41 9.70
C PRO A 57 4.18 -8.24 9.68
N CYS A 58 4.01 -7.27 8.78
CA CYS A 58 4.91 -6.14 8.61
C CYS A 58 4.17 -4.79 8.68
N PRO A 59 4.85 -3.72 9.08
CA PRO A 59 4.26 -2.39 9.14
C PRO A 59 3.84 -1.89 7.76
N VAL A 60 2.56 -1.56 7.65
CA VAL A 60 1.94 -0.96 6.45
C VAL A 60 1.44 0.43 6.81
N LYS A 61 1.76 1.44 5.99
CA LYS A 61 1.30 2.82 6.18
C LYS A 61 0.71 3.41 4.91
N VAL A 62 -0.41 4.11 5.07
CA VAL A 62 -1.11 4.81 3.99
C VAL A 62 -0.83 6.31 4.09
N PHE A 63 -0.59 6.93 2.94
CA PHE A 63 -0.34 8.36 2.76
C PHE A 63 -1.26 8.92 1.69
N SER A 64 -1.60 10.20 1.77
CA SER A 64 -2.28 10.92 0.67
C SER A 64 -1.28 11.29 -0.43
N ASN A 65 -1.72 11.61 -1.65
CA ASN A 65 -0.79 11.97 -2.73
C ASN A 65 0.05 13.21 -2.39
N GLU A 66 -0.53 14.16 -1.63
CA GLU A 66 0.18 15.32 -1.10
C GLU A 66 1.35 14.93 -0.16
N GLN A 67 1.26 13.76 0.46
CA GLN A 67 2.23 13.23 1.43
C GLN A 67 3.24 12.26 0.79
N LEU A 68 3.34 12.23 -0.54
CA LEU A 68 4.29 11.38 -1.26
C LEU A 68 5.73 11.53 -0.74
N SER A 69 6.14 12.75 -0.41
CA SER A 69 7.47 13.03 0.16
C SER A 69 7.66 12.35 1.53
N GLU A 70 6.64 12.39 2.38
CA GLU A 70 6.67 11.72 3.69
C GLU A 70 6.71 10.20 3.54
N ALA A 71 5.97 9.65 2.58
CA ALA A 71 5.97 8.22 2.28
C ALA A 71 7.37 7.72 1.86
N LYS A 72 8.07 8.50 1.04
CA LYS A 72 9.45 8.22 0.62
C LYS A 72 10.43 8.25 1.81
N ILE A 73 10.29 9.24 2.69
CA ILE A 73 11.12 9.33 3.89
C ILE A 73 10.86 8.13 4.80
N TRP A 74 9.60 7.78 5.03
CA TRP A 74 9.21 6.70 5.91
C TRP A 74 9.71 5.34 5.42
N ILE A 75 9.70 5.08 4.11
CA ILE A 75 10.18 3.82 3.57
C ILE A 75 11.71 3.71 3.53
N GLN A 76 12.42 4.85 3.52
CA GLN A 76 13.87 4.92 3.60
C GLN A 76 14.40 4.89 5.04
N ALA A 77 13.58 5.29 6.01
CA ALA A 77 13.91 5.16 7.42
C ALA A 77 14.10 3.67 7.75
N LYS A 78 15.26 3.29 8.30
CA LYS A 78 15.55 1.92 8.76
C LYS A 78 14.65 1.53 9.92
#